data_AF-A0A968H4Q2-F1
#
_entry.id   AF-A0A968H4Q2-F1
#
_cell.length_a   1.000
_cell.length_b   1.000
_cell.length_c   1.000
_cell.angle_alpha   90.00
_cell.angle_beta   90.00
_cell.angle_gamma   90.00
#
_symmetry.space_group_name_H-M   'P 1'
#
loop_
_entity.id
_entity.type
_entity.pdbx_description
1 polymer ?
#
loop_
_entity_poly.entity_id
_entity_poly.type
_entity_poly.pdbx_seq_one_letter_code
_entity_poly.pdbx_strand_id
1 'polypeptide(L)'
;MDVAMLEQGARARLDPAGHQVVDVRVDRGYHPSTIVARAYVPLRLVFRREDADACSERVVFSSPHIERRLAAAGPTTIELPAQPPGEVRFTCGMGRYRGRIELVAKRAPSWLRRLRERVSRLETPLGTAFVLWICSLPLIALLAVLALDVTAAIAAAGAALIAWVAGCMWAYGRSPEPT
;
A
#
# COMPACT_ATOMS: atom_id res chain seq x y z
N MET A 1 -14.09 25.99 -7.59
CA MET A 1 -12.94 26.79 -7.09
C MET A 1 -13.55 27.58 -5.96
N ASP A 2 -13.48 27.20 -4.68
CA ASP A 2 -12.34 26.78 -3.88
C ASP A 2 -12.79 25.93 -2.68
N VAL A 3 -12.39 24.65 -2.65
CA VAL A 3 -12.37 23.84 -1.42
C VAL A 3 -10.97 23.27 -1.32
N ALA A 4 -9.98 24.12 -1.02
CA ALA A 4 -8.59 23.69 -0.92
C ALA A 4 -7.73 24.44 0.10
N MET A 5 -8.23 25.45 0.82
CA MET A 5 -7.33 26.33 1.61
C MET A 5 -7.40 26.20 3.15
N LEU A 6 -8.21 25.29 3.72
CA LEU A 6 -8.33 25.18 5.19
C LEU A 6 -7.92 23.85 5.83
N GLU A 7 -7.33 22.93 5.07
CA GLU A 7 -6.74 21.67 5.58
C GLU A 7 -5.34 21.45 4.97
N GLN A 8 -4.46 22.45 5.06
CA GLN A 8 -3.11 22.38 4.47
C GLN A 8 -2.04 22.17 5.55
N GLY A 9 -1.90 20.94 6.05
CA GLY A 9 -0.64 20.51 6.63
C GLY A 9 0.49 20.67 5.61
N ALA A 10 1.69 21.09 6.02
CA ALA A 10 2.79 21.25 5.09
C ALA A 10 3.24 19.88 4.60
N ARG A 11 3.35 19.72 3.28
CA ARG A 11 3.84 18.47 2.68
C ARG A 11 5.36 18.41 2.70
N ALA A 12 5.90 17.26 3.09
CA ALA A 12 7.33 17.03 3.03
C ALA A 12 7.86 17.06 1.59
N ARG A 13 9.01 17.72 1.41
CA ARG A 13 9.72 17.80 0.12
C ARG A 13 10.66 16.61 0.01
N LEU A 14 10.85 16.09 -1.19
CA LEU A 14 11.86 15.04 -1.42
C LEU A 14 13.18 15.68 -1.79
N ASP A 15 14.26 15.21 -1.17
CA ASP A 15 15.61 15.54 -1.57
C ASP A 15 16.13 14.59 -2.67
N PRO A 16 17.27 14.93 -3.32
CA PRO A 16 17.88 14.07 -4.34
C PRO A 16 18.34 12.70 -3.83
N ALA A 17 18.56 12.55 -2.52
CA ALA A 17 18.95 11.31 -1.87
C ALA A 17 17.75 10.42 -1.51
N GLY A 18 16.51 10.87 -1.80
CA GLY A 18 15.28 10.12 -1.55
C GLY A 18 14.68 10.29 -0.15
N HIS A 19 15.22 11.16 0.70
CA HIS A 19 14.60 11.45 2.00
C HIS A 19 13.55 12.54 1.86
N GLN A 20 12.56 12.49 2.76
CA GLN A 20 11.59 13.55 2.91
C GLN A 20 12.14 14.58 3.88
N VAL A 21 12.02 15.87 3.58
CA VAL A 21 12.54 16.97 4.40
C VAL A 21 11.43 17.98 4.66
N VAL A 22 11.33 18.42 5.91
CA VAL A 22 10.40 19.47 6.36
C VAL A 22 11.13 20.41 7.30
N ASP A 23 11.07 21.70 7.03
CA ASP A 23 11.47 22.75 7.97
C ASP A 23 10.30 23.05 8.92
N VAL A 24 10.60 23.11 10.22
CA VAL A 24 9.64 23.45 11.28
C VAL A 24 10.21 24.63 12.06
N ARG A 25 9.52 25.77 12.01
CA ARG A 25 9.82 26.94 12.82
C ARG A 25 9.18 26.76 14.20
N VAL A 26 9.95 27.04 15.24
CA VAL A 26 9.51 26.97 16.64
C VAL A 26 9.50 28.38 17.20
N ASP A 27 8.29 28.91 17.38
CA ASP A 27 8.02 30.26 17.88
C ASP A 27 6.67 30.23 18.60
N ARG A 28 6.71 30.03 19.92
CA ARG A 28 5.55 29.81 20.79
C ARG A 28 4.60 28.71 20.29
N GLY A 29 5.13 27.75 19.55
CA GLY A 29 4.38 26.73 18.82
C GLY A 29 5.18 26.15 17.67
N TYR A 30 4.66 25.08 17.04
CA TYR A 30 5.26 24.47 15.86
C TYR A 30 4.59 24.98 14.59
N HIS A 31 5.38 25.49 13.67
CA HIS A 31 4.92 26.03 12.39
C HIS A 31 5.70 25.38 11.26
N PRO A 32 5.08 24.48 10.48
CA PRO A 32 3.70 24.00 10.58
C PRO A 32 3.46 23.08 11.79
N SER A 33 2.22 23.06 12.30
CA SER A 33 1.81 22.12 13.37
C SER A 33 1.36 20.76 12.81
N THR A 34 0.92 20.73 11.54
CA THR A 34 0.52 19.51 10.84
C THR A 34 1.42 19.30 9.64
N ILE A 35 2.02 18.11 9.56
CA ILE A 35 2.96 17.73 8.52
C ILE A 35 2.40 16.51 7.80
N VAL A 36 2.40 16.50 6.48
CA VAL A 36 2.00 15.33 5.68
C VAL A 36 3.22 14.75 4.99
N ALA A 37 3.54 13.50 5.28
CA ALA A 37 4.69 12.79 4.72
C ALA A 37 4.28 11.41 4.19
N ARG A 38 5.07 10.85 3.28
CA ARG A 38 4.82 9.52 2.71
C ARG A 38 5.25 8.44 3.70
N ALA A 39 4.39 7.46 3.90
CA ALA A 39 4.74 6.24 4.61
C ALA A 39 5.87 5.48 3.89
N TYR A 40 6.62 4.69 4.66
CA TYR A 40 7.75 3.87 4.22
C TYR A 40 8.93 4.63 3.60
N VAL A 41 9.00 5.95 3.80
CA VAL A 41 10.14 6.77 3.38
C VAL A 41 10.66 7.56 4.59
N PRO A 42 11.97 7.56 4.88
CA PRO A 42 12.54 8.30 6.00
C PRO A 42 12.21 9.81 5.94
N LEU A 43 12.02 10.41 7.10
CA LEU A 43 11.63 11.83 7.24
C LEU A 43 12.65 12.59 8.08
N ARG A 44 13.19 13.67 7.52
CA ARG A 44 14.10 14.63 8.15
C ARG A 44 13.33 15.88 8.52
N LEU A 45 13.26 16.15 9.82
CA LEU A 45 12.63 17.33 10.39
C LEU A 45 13.72 18.31 10.80
N VAL A 46 13.71 19.50 10.22
CA VAL A 46 14.68 20.56 10.50
C VAL A 46 13.99 21.60 11.39
N PHE A 47 14.21 21.51 12.68
CA PHE A 47 13.64 22.45 13.65
C PHE A 47 14.51 23.70 13.76
N ARG A 48 13.91 24.87 13.59
CA ARG A 48 14.55 26.17 13.79
C ARG A 48 13.87 26.86 14.97
N ARG A 49 14.58 26.90 16.10
CA ARG A 49 14.09 27.54 17.32
C ARG A 49 14.36 29.03 17.26
N GLU A 50 13.31 29.84 17.32
CA GLU A 50 13.37 31.30 17.31
C GLU A 50 12.96 31.88 18.68
N ASP A 51 12.24 31.11 19.49
CA ASP A 51 11.84 31.48 20.84
C ASP A 51 12.88 31.06 21.92
N ALA A 52 12.87 31.79 23.03
CA ALA A 52 13.68 31.52 24.21
C ALA A 52 12.88 30.77 25.31
N ASP A 53 11.67 30.29 24.98
CA ASP A 53 10.78 29.64 25.93
C ASP A 53 11.32 28.28 26.37
N ALA A 54 11.38 28.01 27.68
CA ALA A 54 11.89 26.74 28.23
C ALA A 54 11.14 25.49 27.71
N CYS A 55 9.85 25.62 27.35
CA CYS A 55 9.08 24.52 26.74
C CYS A 55 9.67 24.09 25.38
N SER A 56 10.17 25.04 24.58
CA SER A 56 10.73 24.79 23.24
C SER A 56 12.10 24.09 23.25
N GLU A 57 12.72 23.91 24.42
CA GLU A 57 14.07 23.35 24.51
C GLU A 57 14.19 21.91 24.03
N ARG A 58 13.09 21.15 24.06
CA ARG A 58 13.06 19.73 23.71
C ARG A 58 11.81 19.42 22.90
N VAL A 59 11.95 18.50 21.95
CA VAL A 59 10.86 17.88 21.22
C VAL A 59 10.81 16.38 21.55
N VAL A 60 9.61 15.88 21.79
CA VAL A 60 9.32 14.49 22.14
C VAL A 60 8.35 13.93 21.10
N PHE A 61 8.71 12.82 20.47
CA PHE A 61 7.87 12.08 19.52
C PHE A 61 7.17 10.92 20.22
N SER A 62 5.91 10.66 19.87
CA SER A 62 5.13 9.57 20.47
C SER A 62 5.56 8.19 19.94
N SER A 63 5.85 8.10 18.64
CA SER A 63 6.23 6.85 17.96
C SER A 63 7.10 7.17 16.73
N PRO A 64 8.36 6.70 16.67
CA PRO A 64 9.11 6.10 17.77
C PRO A 64 9.30 7.10 18.93
N HIS A 65 9.51 6.59 20.14
CA HIS A 65 9.71 7.43 21.32
C HIS A 65 11.11 8.06 21.28
N ILE A 66 11.20 9.21 20.61
CA ILE A 66 12.45 9.96 20.42
C ILE A 66 12.32 11.29 21.16
N GLU A 67 13.29 11.60 21.98
CA GLU A 67 13.45 12.91 22.60
C GLU A 67 14.74 13.56 22.12
N ARG A 68 14.67 14.83 21.70
CA ARG A 68 15.84 15.60 21.28
C ARG A 68 15.79 17.02 21.79
N ARG A 69 16.94 17.52 22.21
CA ARG A 69 17.14 18.92 22.58
C ARG A 69 17.29 19.76 21.31
N LEU A 70 16.56 20.86 21.22
CA LEU A 70 16.67 21.84 20.15
C LEU A 70 17.75 22.86 20.51
N ALA A 71 18.65 23.15 19.58
CA ALA A 71 19.66 24.19 19.73
C ALA A 71 18.99 25.56 19.97
N ALA A 72 19.62 26.39 20.81
CA ALA A 72 19.12 27.73 21.13
C ALA A 72 19.26 28.73 19.98
N ALA A 73 20.26 28.50 19.12
CA ALA A 73 20.47 29.24 17.90
C ALA A 73 20.91 28.24 16.82
N GLY A 74 20.13 28.16 15.74
CA GLY A 74 20.44 27.33 14.58
C GLY A 74 19.53 26.11 14.40
N PRO A 75 19.63 25.44 13.22
CA PRO A 75 18.77 24.32 12.88
C PRO A 75 19.19 23.04 13.63
N THR A 76 18.21 22.33 14.18
CA THR A 76 18.37 20.98 14.71
C THR A 76 17.68 19.99 13.78
N THR A 77 18.45 19.08 13.18
CA THR A 77 17.90 18.06 12.29
C THR A 77 17.60 16.79 13.07
N ILE A 78 16.39 16.25 12.90
CA ILE A 78 15.94 15.00 13.52
C ILE A 78 15.48 14.06 12.41
N GLU A 79 16.04 12.86 12.40
CA GLU A 79 15.69 11.80 11.48
C GLU A 79 14.69 10.85 12.12
N LEU A 80 13.52 10.72 11.49
CA LEU A 80 12.54 9.69 11.79
C LEU A 80 12.69 8.54 10.79
N PRO A 81 12.77 7.29 11.28
CA PRO A 81 12.86 6.13 10.42
C PRO A 81 11.59 5.99 9.56
N ALA A 82 11.71 5.23 8.48
CA ALA A 82 10.56 4.85 7.66
C ALA A 82 9.55 4.06 8.51
N GLN A 83 8.29 4.48 8.46
CA GLN A 83 7.20 3.93 9.28
C GLN A 83 5.97 3.65 8.41
N PRO A 84 5.09 2.71 8.83
CA PRO A 84 3.83 2.45 8.15
C PRO A 84 2.90 3.68 8.20
N PRO A 85 1.82 3.68 7.39
CA PRO A 85 0.82 4.74 7.43
C PRO A 85 0.21 4.90 8.82
N GLY A 86 -0.06 6.14 9.22
CA GLY A 86 -0.56 6.44 10.56
C GLY A 86 -0.28 7.88 10.98
N GLU A 87 -0.49 8.17 12.26
CA GLU A 87 -0.21 9.47 12.86
C GLU A 87 0.94 9.36 13.88
N VAL A 88 1.92 10.25 13.75
CA VAL A 88 2.98 10.43 14.75
C VAL A 88 2.79 11.79 15.40
N ARG A 89 2.56 11.81 16.71
CA ARG A 89 2.44 13.06 17.48
C ARG A 89 3.81 13.49 17.97
N PHE A 90 4.01 14.79 18.05
CA PHE A 90 5.17 15.35 18.72
C PHE A 90 4.79 16.54 19.58
N THR A 91 5.48 16.70 20.70
CA THR A 91 5.21 17.74 21.68
C THR A 91 6.49 18.39 22.16
N CYS A 92 6.38 19.59 22.74
CA CYS A 92 7.47 20.14 23.53
C CYS A 92 7.71 19.27 24.79
N GLY A 93 8.86 19.40 25.45
CA GLY A 93 9.19 18.60 26.65
C GLY A 93 8.20 18.74 27.82
N MET A 94 7.37 19.78 27.81
CA MET A 94 6.31 20.05 28.79
C MET A 94 4.89 19.72 28.27
N GLY A 95 4.74 19.18 27.05
CA GLY A 95 3.44 18.82 26.47
C GLY A 95 2.54 19.98 26.04
N ARG A 96 3.02 21.23 26.11
CA ARG A 96 2.27 22.45 25.78
C ARG A 96 2.13 22.68 24.28
N TYR A 97 3.24 22.77 23.55
CA TYR A 97 3.20 22.84 22.09
C TYR A 97 3.06 21.44 21.50
N ARG A 98 2.21 21.31 20.48
CA ARG A 98 1.85 20.03 19.88
C ARG A 98 1.87 20.16 18.37
N GLY A 99 2.33 19.11 17.72
CA GLY A 99 2.20 18.91 16.29
C GLY A 99 1.93 17.45 15.98
N ARG A 100 1.56 17.19 14.74
CA ARG A 100 1.31 15.85 14.23
C ARG A 100 1.90 15.67 12.84
N ILE A 101 2.30 14.44 12.56
CA ILE A 101 2.80 13.99 11.27
C ILE A 101 1.85 12.91 10.78
N GLU A 102 1.21 13.16 9.66
CA GLU A 102 0.34 12.22 8.97
C GLU A 102 1.17 11.48 7.92
N LEU A 103 1.41 10.19 8.16
CA LEU A 103 2.09 9.30 7.24
C LEU A 103 1.08 8.68 6.28
N VAL A 104 1.08 9.13 5.04
CA VAL A 104 0.15 8.69 3.99
C VAL A 104 0.80 7.67 3.07
N ALA A 105 0.11 6.55 2.81
CA ALA A 105 0.54 5.61 1.79
C ALA A 105 0.49 6.25 0.40
N LYS A 106 1.46 5.94 -0.48
CA LYS A 106 1.32 6.29 -1.89
C LYS A 106 0.11 5.57 -2.44
N ARG A 107 -0.84 6.33 -2.99
CA ARG A 107 -1.96 5.78 -3.75
C ARG A 107 -1.40 4.95 -4.91
N ALA A 108 -1.95 3.75 -5.11
CA ALA A 108 -1.50 2.81 -6.13
C ALA A 108 -1.39 3.49 -7.52
N PRO A 109 -0.46 3.05 -8.39
CA PRO A 109 -0.30 3.61 -9.72
C PRO A 109 -1.63 3.65 -10.49
N SER A 110 -1.89 4.75 -11.21
CA SER A 110 -3.14 4.93 -11.95
C SER A 110 -3.40 3.83 -12.99
N TRP A 111 -2.33 3.24 -13.53
CA TRP A 111 -2.41 2.11 -14.45
C TRP A 111 -2.89 0.82 -13.76
N LEU A 112 -2.47 0.55 -12.52
CA LEU A 112 -2.93 -0.59 -11.73
C LEU A 112 -4.41 -0.48 -11.39
N ARG A 113 -4.90 0.73 -11.12
CA ARG A 113 -6.33 0.98 -10.95
C ARG A 113 -7.10 0.73 -12.25
N ARG A 114 -6.59 1.22 -13.38
CA ARG A 114 -7.18 0.96 -14.72
C ARG A 114 -7.14 -0.51 -15.11
N LEU A 115 -6.09 -1.24 -14.75
CA LEU A 115 -5.96 -2.65 -15.05
C LEU A 115 -6.93 -3.46 -14.19
N ARG A 116 -6.99 -3.18 -12.88
CA ARG A 116 -7.94 -3.82 -11.95
C ARG A 116 -9.39 -3.60 -12.37
N GLU A 117 -9.75 -2.39 -12.79
CA GLU A 117 -11.09 -2.09 -13.34
C GLU A 117 -11.41 -2.83 -14.64
N ARG A 118 -10.40 -3.14 -15.48
CA ARG A 118 -10.60 -3.97 -16.68
C ARG A 118 -10.69 -5.45 -16.34
N VAL A 119 -9.83 -5.93 -15.45
CA VAL A 119 -9.79 -7.34 -15.02
C VAL A 119 -11.08 -7.72 -14.30
N SER A 120 -11.61 -6.85 -13.42
CA SER A 120 -12.88 -7.11 -12.73
C SER A 120 -14.11 -7.10 -13.67
N ARG A 121 -13.98 -6.58 -14.89
CA ARG A 121 -15.01 -6.71 -15.94
C ARG A 121 -14.86 -7.99 -16.77
N LEU A 122 -13.71 -8.66 -16.72
CA LEU A 122 -13.45 -9.89 -17.45
C LEU A 122 -13.84 -11.17 -16.69
N GLU A 123 -14.01 -11.09 -15.36
CA GLU A 123 -14.28 -12.28 -14.53
C GLU A 123 -15.71 -12.85 -14.67
N THR A 124 -16.69 -12.06 -15.11
CA THR A 124 -18.07 -12.56 -15.31
C THR A 124 -18.27 -13.43 -16.57
N PRO A 125 -17.71 -13.12 -17.77
CA PRO A 125 -17.93 -13.97 -18.94
C PRO A 125 -16.99 -15.19 -19.03
N LEU A 126 -15.76 -15.12 -18.50
CA LEU A 126 -14.80 -16.23 -18.62
C LEU A 126 -15.11 -17.39 -17.65
N GLY A 127 -15.54 -17.09 -16.42
CA GLY A 127 -15.89 -18.14 -15.46
C GLY A 127 -17.10 -18.95 -15.89
N THR A 128 -18.15 -18.28 -16.39
CA THR A 128 -19.39 -18.94 -16.84
C THR A 128 -19.17 -19.70 -18.16
N ALA A 129 -18.43 -19.13 -19.12
CA ALA A 129 -18.11 -19.81 -20.36
C ALA A 129 -17.20 -21.04 -20.14
N PHE A 130 -16.22 -20.95 -19.23
CA PHE A 130 -15.34 -22.08 -18.91
C PHE A 130 -16.09 -23.19 -18.16
N VAL A 131 -16.99 -22.84 -17.23
CA VAL A 131 -17.85 -23.81 -16.54
C VAL A 131 -18.84 -24.47 -17.51
N LEU A 132 -19.49 -23.72 -18.39
CA LEU A 132 -20.40 -24.28 -19.40
C LEU A 132 -19.66 -25.18 -20.40
N TRP A 133 -18.46 -24.77 -20.83
CA TRP A 133 -17.62 -25.57 -21.70
C TRP A 133 -17.23 -26.90 -21.02
N ILE A 134 -16.76 -26.86 -19.76
CA ILE A 134 -16.43 -28.05 -18.97
C ILE A 134 -17.66 -28.96 -18.74
N CYS A 135 -18.82 -28.40 -18.39
CA CYS A 135 -20.05 -29.19 -18.18
C CYS A 135 -20.56 -29.85 -19.47
N SER A 136 -20.24 -29.32 -20.64
CA SER A 136 -20.63 -29.90 -21.93
C SER A 136 -19.70 -31.04 -22.41
N LEU A 137 -18.46 -31.12 -21.89
CA LEU A 137 -17.50 -32.18 -22.25
C LEU A 137 -18.02 -33.62 -22.04
N PRO A 138 -18.67 -33.99 -20.91
CA PRO A 138 -19.21 -35.35 -20.74
C PRO A 138 -20.36 -35.66 -21.71
N LEU A 139 -21.17 -34.66 -22.07
CA LEU A 139 -22.24 -34.84 -23.06
C LEU A 139 -21.66 -35.04 -24.46
N ILE A 140 -20.63 -34.26 -24.83
CA ILE A 140 -19.92 -34.41 -26.11
C ILE A 140 -19.22 -35.77 -26.18
N ALA A 141 -18.59 -36.22 -25.09
CA ALA A 141 -17.97 -37.55 -25.01
C ALA A 141 -19.01 -38.66 -25.17
N LEU A 142 -20.18 -38.55 -24.53
CA LEU A 142 -21.27 -39.51 -24.66
C LEU A 142 -21.81 -39.59 -26.10
N LEU A 143 -21.97 -38.44 -26.78
CA LEU A 143 -22.38 -38.39 -28.19
C LEU A 143 -21.34 -39.03 -29.11
N ALA A 144 -20.05 -38.83 -28.85
CA ALA A 144 -18.97 -39.48 -29.61
C ALA A 144 -18.94 -41.01 -29.42
N VAL A 145 -19.20 -41.47 -28.19
CA VAL A 145 -19.32 -42.91 -27.86
C VAL A 145 -20.51 -43.56 -28.56
N LEU A 146 -21.63 -42.85 -28.70
CA LEU A 146 -22.82 -43.35 -29.42
C LEU A 146 -22.64 -43.37 -30.94
N ALA A 147 -21.66 -42.63 -31.48
CA ALA A 147 -21.42 -42.51 -32.93
C ALA A 147 -20.31 -43.45 -33.46
N LEU A 148 -19.56 -44.15 -32.61
CA LEU A 148 -18.42 -45.00 -32.98
C LEU A 148 -18.52 -46.39 -32.31
N ASP A 149 -18.10 -47.45 -33.01
CA ASP A 149 -18.12 -48.85 -32.53
C ASP A 149 -17.61 -49.00 -31.08
N VAL A 150 -18.34 -49.79 -30.30
CA VAL A 150 -18.28 -49.88 -28.81
C VAL A 150 -16.86 -50.12 -28.26
N THR A 151 -15.99 -50.79 -29.01
CA THR A 151 -14.59 -51.05 -28.64
C THR A 151 -13.69 -49.81 -28.75
N ALA A 152 -13.94 -48.92 -29.72
CA ALA A 152 -13.20 -47.66 -29.85
C ALA A 152 -13.66 -46.63 -28.78
N ALA A 153 -14.93 -46.66 -28.42
CA ALA A 153 -15.53 -45.78 -27.43
C ALA A 153 -14.92 -45.93 -26.02
N ILE A 154 -14.69 -47.15 -25.55
CA ILE A 154 -14.13 -47.42 -24.22
C ILE A 154 -12.68 -46.94 -24.14
N ALA A 155 -11.89 -47.18 -25.20
CA ALA A 155 -10.49 -46.74 -25.26
C ALA A 155 -10.37 -45.21 -25.28
N ALA A 156 -11.23 -44.52 -26.04
CA ALA A 156 -11.25 -43.06 -26.12
C ALA A 156 -11.68 -42.42 -24.79
N ALA A 157 -12.70 -42.96 -24.11
CA ALA A 157 -13.16 -42.46 -22.82
C ALA A 157 -12.09 -42.61 -21.73
N GLY A 158 -11.35 -43.73 -21.71
CA GLY A 158 -10.25 -43.95 -20.78
C GLY A 158 -9.11 -42.94 -20.97
N ALA A 159 -8.69 -42.69 -22.22
CA ALA A 159 -7.65 -41.71 -22.52
C ALA A 159 -8.06 -40.27 -22.15
N ALA A 160 -9.33 -39.92 -22.41
CA ALA A 160 -9.87 -38.60 -22.07
C ALA A 160 -9.91 -38.35 -20.55
N LEU A 161 -10.31 -39.36 -19.75
CA LEU A 161 -10.33 -39.24 -18.29
C LEU A 161 -8.91 -39.06 -17.73
N ILE A 162 -7.92 -39.80 -18.25
CA ILE A 162 -6.53 -39.70 -17.81
C ILE A 162 -5.96 -38.31 -18.15
N ALA A 163 -6.20 -37.83 -19.36
CA ALA A 163 -5.77 -36.49 -19.77
C ALA A 163 -6.43 -35.39 -18.91
N TRP A 164 -7.71 -35.57 -18.55
CA TRP A 164 -8.43 -34.64 -17.68
C TRP A 164 -7.87 -34.64 -16.25
N VAL A 165 -7.66 -35.82 -15.65
CA VAL A 165 -7.05 -35.95 -14.31
C VAL A 165 -5.64 -35.37 -14.28
N ALA A 166 -4.83 -35.60 -15.32
CA ALA A 166 -3.50 -35.01 -15.44
C ALA A 166 -3.54 -33.48 -15.54
N GLY A 167 -4.47 -32.93 -16.33
CA GLY A 167 -4.70 -31.49 -16.43
C GLY A 167 -5.12 -30.86 -15.09
N CYS A 168 -6.03 -31.52 -14.38
CA CYS A 168 -6.47 -31.09 -13.04
C CYS A 168 -5.32 -31.10 -12.03
N MET A 169 -4.48 -32.14 -12.01
CA MET A 169 -3.32 -32.20 -11.11
C MET A 169 -2.28 -31.12 -11.42
N TRP A 170 -2.00 -30.86 -12.70
CA TRP A 170 -1.04 -29.83 -13.10
C TRP A 170 -1.54 -28.42 -12.79
N ALA A 171 -2.84 -28.16 -12.96
CA ALA A 171 -3.45 -26.88 -12.60
C ALA A 171 -3.42 -26.65 -11.07
N TYR A 172 -3.72 -27.67 -10.27
CA TYR A 172 -3.70 -27.56 -8.81
C TYR A 172 -2.29 -27.32 -8.27
N GLY A 173 -1.27 -28.00 -8.83
CA GLY A 173 0.14 -27.84 -8.46
C GLY A 173 0.77 -26.50 -8.83
N ARG A 174 0.08 -25.64 -9.59
CA ARG A 174 0.56 -24.29 -9.96
C ARG A 174 -0.04 -23.15 -9.14
N SER A 175 -0.83 -23.44 -8.11
CA SER A 175 -1.34 -22.42 -7.20
C SER A 175 -0.15 -21.78 -6.45
N PRO A 176 0.14 -20.48 -6.64
CA PRO A 176 1.25 -19.83 -5.95
C PRO A 176 0.95 -19.73 -4.45
N GLU A 177 1.93 -20.07 -3.60
CA GLU A 177 1.82 -19.93 -2.15
C GLU A 177 1.48 -18.49 -1.76
N PRO A 178 0.55 -18.28 -0.81
CA PRO A 178 0.30 -16.96 -0.25
C PRO A 178 1.44 -16.59 0.71
N THR A 179 2.31 -15.68 0.28
CA THR A 179 3.26 -14.95 1.13
C THR A 179 2.61 -13.80 1.87
#